data_AF-A0A1I8HN30-F1
#
_entry.id   AF-A0A1I8HN30-F1
#
_cell.length_a   1.000
_cell.length_b   1.000
_cell.length_c   1.000
_cell.angle_alpha   90.00
_cell.angle_beta   90.00
_cell.angle_gamma   90.00
#
_symmetry.space_group_name_H-M   'P 1'
#
loop_
_entity.id
_entity.type
_entity.pdbx_description
1 polymer ?
#
loop_
_entity_poly.entity_id
_entity_poly.type
_entity_poly.pdbx_seq_one_letter_code
_entity_poly.pdbx_strand_id
1 'polypeptide(L)'
;QQRQDSRWLSIKRFHDDRLSLSTVPSQKRYVNYFAGLLSGSFRISSRAVYLDRLLLHGLPRGGDGRPMQGHYFVKVYLNLSLVHASPVQSLAAQQIQSDCLVVRVRPHLKLLGDVLIKMYFKRILTAKTWETLFRIQIPSYLVTESVITLYKQDLDLACDDPNFPASSRAELQFSWTGRSLQSGECRSA
;
A
#
# COMPACT_ATOMS: atom_id res chain seq x y z
N GLN A 1 22.43 15.48 -21.78
CA GLN A 1 20.98 15.33 -22.04
C GLN A 1 20.65 14.18 -23.00
N GLN A 2 20.99 14.22 -24.30
CA GLN A 2 20.57 13.23 -25.32
C GLN A 2 20.86 11.73 -25.03
N ARG A 3 21.90 11.37 -24.25
CA ARG A 3 22.22 9.96 -23.92
C ARG A 3 21.31 9.33 -22.86
N GLN A 4 20.76 10.11 -21.93
CA GLN A 4 19.87 9.58 -20.89
C GLN A 4 18.46 9.33 -21.46
N ASP A 5 18.05 10.12 -22.45
CA ASP A 5 16.77 9.97 -23.14
C ASP A 5 16.64 8.62 -23.87
N SER A 6 17.75 8.16 -24.46
CA SER A 6 17.77 6.87 -25.16
C SER A 6 17.55 5.68 -24.24
N ARG A 7 17.98 5.74 -22.97
CA ARG A 7 17.95 4.59 -22.05
C ARG A 7 16.56 4.37 -21.45
N TRP A 8 15.84 5.45 -21.12
CA TRP A 8 14.45 5.33 -20.69
C TRP A 8 13.55 4.87 -21.83
N LEU A 9 13.79 5.34 -23.07
CA LEU A 9 13.04 4.90 -24.25
C LEU A 9 13.18 3.39 -24.45
N SER A 10 14.38 2.83 -24.26
CA SER A 10 14.62 1.39 -24.35
C SER A 10 13.89 0.59 -23.26
N ILE A 11 13.85 1.09 -22.02
CA ILE A 11 13.16 0.42 -20.91
C ILE A 11 11.65 0.50 -21.07
N LYS A 12 11.13 1.66 -21.49
CA LYS A 12 9.71 1.85 -21.78
C LYS A 12 9.27 0.95 -22.93
N ARG A 13 10.02 0.90 -24.03
CA ARG A 13 9.73 -0.02 -25.15
C ARG A 13 9.80 -1.48 -24.72
N PHE A 14 10.79 -1.88 -23.92
CA PHE A 14 10.86 -3.25 -23.40
C PHE A 14 9.63 -3.59 -22.53
N HIS A 15 9.19 -2.67 -21.68
CA HIS A 15 7.96 -2.85 -20.89
C HIS A 15 6.72 -2.97 -21.79
N ASP A 16 6.58 -2.07 -22.76
CA ASP A 16 5.41 -2.03 -23.65
C ASP A 16 5.40 -3.23 -24.62
N ASP A 17 6.56 -3.75 -25.04
CA ASP A 17 6.69 -4.86 -25.98
C ASP A 17 6.61 -6.24 -25.30
N ARG A 18 6.98 -6.37 -24.02
CA ARG A 18 7.08 -7.67 -23.32
C ARG A 18 6.13 -7.84 -22.13
N LEU A 19 5.61 -6.77 -21.54
CA LEU A 19 4.85 -6.80 -20.28
C LEU A 19 3.44 -6.20 -20.40
N SER A 20 3.06 -5.66 -21.56
CA SER A 20 1.82 -4.88 -21.78
C SER A 20 0.50 -5.63 -21.61
N LEU A 21 0.50 -6.95 -21.42
CA LEU A 21 -0.74 -7.74 -21.34
C LEU A 21 -1.34 -7.92 -19.94
N SER A 22 -0.63 -7.59 -18.86
CA SER A 22 -1.21 -7.49 -17.50
C SER A 22 -0.15 -6.98 -16.51
N THR A 23 0.09 -5.67 -16.50
CA THR A 23 1.05 -5.09 -15.54
C THR A 23 0.33 -4.73 -14.26
N VAL A 24 0.51 -5.60 -13.26
CA VAL A 24 0.13 -5.39 -11.87
C VAL A 24 0.66 -4.01 -11.41
N PRO A 25 -0.15 -3.16 -10.74
CA PRO A 25 0.24 -1.79 -10.41
C PRO A 25 1.61 -1.63 -9.73
N SER A 26 1.97 -2.52 -8.82
CA SER A 26 3.30 -2.56 -8.21
C SER A 26 4.42 -2.74 -9.23
N GLN A 27 4.26 -3.55 -10.28
CA GLN A 27 5.28 -3.68 -11.33
C GLN A 27 5.48 -2.36 -12.08
N LYS A 28 4.40 -1.68 -12.47
CA LYS A 28 4.46 -0.35 -13.09
C LYS A 28 5.19 0.64 -12.19
N ARG A 29 4.91 0.61 -10.89
CA ARG A 29 5.58 1.44 -9.89
C ARG A 29 7.10 1.19 -9.87
N TYR A 30 7.56 -0.06 -9.92
CA TYR A 30 9.00 -0.38 -9.95
C TYR A 30 9.68 0.07 -11.24
N VAL A 31 9.00 -0.04 -12.39
CA VAL A 31 9.50 0.52 -13.65
C VAL A 31 9.66 2.04 -13.54
N ASN A 32 8.66 2.73 -12.98
CA ASN A 32 8.71 4.17 -12.75
C ASN A 32 9.84 4.55 -11.77
N TYR A 33 10.02 3.81 -10.68
CA TYR A 33 11.12 4.02 -9.75
C TYR A 33 12.47 3.86 -10.43
N PHE A 34 12.67 2.80 -11.21
CA PHE A 34 13.91 2.59 -11.92
C PHE A 34 14.19 3.69 -12.96
N ALA A 35 13.17 4.09 -13.73
CA ALA A 35 13.28 5.20 -14.67
C ALA A 35 13.61 6.52 -13.95
N GLY A 36 13.01 6.76 -12.78
CA GLY A 36 13.29 7.95 -11.99
C GLY A 36 14.70 7.95 -11.37
N LEU A 37 15.23 6.78 -11.01
CA LEU A 37 16.62 6.64 -10.59
C LEU A 37 17.61 6.93 -11.73
N LEU A 38 17.34 6.43 -12.94
CA LEU A 38 18.19 6.68 -14.11
C LEU A 38 18.18 8.14 -14.58
N SER A 39 17.05 8.82 -14.42
CA SER A 39 16.90 10.25 -14.74
C SER A 39 17.34 11.18 -13.61
N GLY A 40 17.63 10.64 -12.42
CA GLY A 40 17.99 11.43 -11.23
C GLY A 40 16.82 12.14 -10.55
N SER A 41 15.58 11.85 -10.94
CA SER A 41 14.37 12.41 -10.31
C SER A 41 14.02 11.75 -8.97
N PHE A 42 14.47 10.51 -8.73
CA PHE A 42 14.41 9.87 -7.43
C PHE A 42 15.76 9.80 -6.74
N ARG A 43 15.75 9.93 -5.41
CA ARG A 43 16.93 9.78 -4.56
C ARG A 43 16.72 8.59 -3.62
N ILE A 44 17.74 7.75 -3.51
CA ILE A 44 17.77 6.62 -2.58
C ILE A 44 18.17 7.14 -1.21
N SER A 45 17.39 6.80 -0.20
CA SER A 45 17.73 7.02 1.21
C SER A 45 18.15 5.70 1.85
N SER A 46 19.30 5.69 2.52
CA SER A 46 19.74 4.56 3.34
C SER A 46 19.15 4.60 4.76
N ARG A 47 18.34 5.62 5.10
CA ARG A 47 17.74 5.77 6.42
C ARG A 47 16.60 4.76 6.61
N ALA A 48 16.56 4.12 7.77
CA ALA A 48 15.44 3.27 8.15
C ALA A 48 14.15 4.08 8.30
N VAL A 49 13.04 3.49 7.86
CA VAL A 49 11.69 4.04 8.04
C VAL A 49 10.92 3.11 8.95
N TYR A 50 9.95 3.65 9.68
CA TYR A 50 9.13 2.86 10.59
C TYR A 50 7.68 2.94 10.12
N LEU A 51 7.06 1.80 9.83
CA LEU A 51 5.63 1.76 9.50
C LEU A 51 4.80 1.77 10.79
N ASP A 52 3.94 2.78 10.91
CA ASP A 52 3.13 3.02 12.10
C ASP A 52 1.69 2.52 11.92
N ARG A 53 1.08 2.89 10.80
CA ARG A 53 -0.33 2.63 10.52
C ARG A 53 -0.57 2.42 9.03
N LEU A 54 -1.56 1.60 8.73
CA LEU A 54 -2.17 1.47 7.41
C LEU A 54 -3.64 1.84 7.54
N LEU A 55 -4.11 2.77 6.72
CA LEU A 55 -5.50 3.14 6.61
C LEU A 55 -6.03 2.69 5.25
N LEU A 56 -7.24 2.12 5.23
CA LEU A 56 -7.96 1.81 4.00
C LEU A 56 -9.25 2.62 4.01
N HIS A 57 -9.33 3.61 3.13
CA HIS A 57 -10.53 4.38 2.85
C HIS A 57 -11.30 3.75 1.69
N GLY A 58 -12.64 3.83 1.72
CA GLY A 58 -13.49 3.22 0.71
C GLY A 58 -13.43 1.71 0.81
N LEU A 59 -14.09 1.14 1.81
CA LEU A 59 -14.05 -0.30 2.07
C LEU A 59 -14.72 -1.06 0.92
N PRO A 60 -14.26 -2.29 0.61
CA PRO A 60 -14.90 -3.11 -0.42
C PRO A 60 -16.37 -3.34 -0.07
N ARG A 61 -17.24 -3.30 -1.08
CA ARG A 61 -18.69 -3.38 -0.95
C ARG A 61 -19.20 -4.81 -1.09
N GLY A 62 -20.20 -5.16 -0.28
CA GLY A 62 -20.99 -6.37 -0.48
C GLY A 62 -22.00 -6.22 -1.61
N GLY A 63 -22.75 -7.29 -1.89
CA GLY A 63 -23.83 -7.26 -2.89
C GLY A 63 -24.97 -6.29 -2.54
N ASP A 64 -25.04 -5.84 -1.29
CA ASP A 64 -25.97 -4.84 -0.78
C ASP A 64 -25.43 -3.39 -0.88
N GLY A 65 -24.24 -3.20 -1.46
CA GLY A 65 -23.58 -1.90 -1.59
C GLY A 65 -23.01 -1.33 -0.29
N ARG A 66 -23.08 -2.07 0.84
CA ARG A 66 -22.54 -1.65 2.13
C ARG A 66 -21.10 -2.13 2.30
N PRO A 67 -20.29 -1.52 3.21
CA PRO A 67 -18.98 -2.07 3.56
C PRO A 67 -19.09 -3.56 3.92
N MET A 68 -18.20 -4.37 3.36
CA MET A 68 -18.14 -5.80 3.66
C MET A 68 -17.89 -6.01 5.15
N GLN A 69 -18.77 -6.75 5.81
CA GLN A 69 -18.59 -7.11 7.21
C GLN A 69 -17.75 -8.37 7.31
N GLY A 70 -16.68 -8.31 8.10
CA GLY A 70 -15.75 -9.41 8.24
C GLY A 70 -14.59 -9.12 9.18
N HIS A 71 -13.64 -10.03 9.14
CA HIS A 71 -12.37 -9.92 9.84
C HIS A 71 -11.28 -9.49 8.87
N TYR A 72 -10.41 -8.61 9.33
CA TYR A 72 -9.32 -8.03 8.56
C TYR A 72 -8.01 -8.18 9.30
N PHE A 73 -6.92 -8.40 8.57
CA PHE A 73 -5.58 -8.27 9.12
C PHE A 73 -4.58 -7.97 7.99
N VAL A 74 -3.37 -7.55 8.37
CA VAL A 74 -2.30 -7.20 7.44
C VAL A 74 -1.08 -8.05 7.72
N LYS A 75 -0.40 -8.51 6.66
CA LYS A 75 0.96 -9.04 6.74
C LYS A 75 1.91 -8.08 6.04
N VAL A 76 3.06 -7.85 6.67
CA VAL A 76 4.16 -7.08 6.11
C VAL A 76 5.35 -8.01 5.92
N TYR A 77 5.86 -8.04 4.70
CA TYR A 77 7.02 -8.80 4.30
C TYR A 77 8.14 -7.82 3.95
N LEU A 78 9.34 -8.10 4.42
CA LEU A 78 10.56 -7.38 4.06
C LEU A 78 11.49 -8.34 3.34
N ASN A 79 11.91 -8.01 2.11
CA ASN A 79 12.73 -8.89 1.27
C ASN A 79 12.15 -10.32 1.19
N LEU A 80 10.83 -10.40 0.97
CA LEU A 80 10.03 -11.64 0.93
C LEU A 80 9.90 -12.43 2.25
N SER A 81 10.54 -11.97 3.33
CA SER A 81 10.43 -12.57 4.67
C SER A 81 9.31 -11.92 5.47
N LEU A 82 8.43 -12.72 6.09
CA LEU A 82 7.36 -12.17 6.94
C LEU A 82 7.96 -11.54 8.20
N VAL A 83 7.80 -10.22 8.35
CA VAL A 83 8.33 -9.48 9.51
C VAL A 83 7.25 -9.00 10.48
N HIS A 84 6.00 -8.92 10.03
CA HIS A 84 4.88 -8.54 10.87
C HIS A 84 3.55 -9.12 10.39
N ALA A 85 2.70 -9.52 11.33
CA ALA A 85 1.29 -9.80 11.11
C ALA A 85 0.49 -9.02 12.15
N SER A 86 -0.47 -8.20 11.70
CA SER A 86 -1.33 -7.47 12.61
C SER A 86 -2.28 -8.44 13.32
N PRO A 87 -2.81 -8.07 14.49
CA PRO A 87 -3.98 -8.74 15.05
C PRO A 87 -5.14 -8.72 14.06
N VAL A 88 -5.98 -9.75 14.15
CA VAL A 88 -7.25 -9.80 13.43
C VAL A 88 -8.23 -8.83 14.07
N GLN A 89 -8.86 -7.98 13.26
CA GLN A 89 -9.86 -7.02 13.73
C GLN A 89 -11.12 -7.03 12.86
N SER A 90 -12.26 -6.83 13.50
CA SER A 90 -13.53 -6.56 12.82
C SER A 90 -13.75 -5.06 12.70
N LEU A 91 -14.58 -4.64 11.74
CA LEU A 91 -14.94 -3.22 11.60
C LEU A 91 -15.79 -2.75 12.78
N ALA A 92 -15.35 -1.68 13.44
CA ALA A 92 -16.16 -0.99 14.44
C ALA A 92 -17.25 -0.12 13.79
N ALA A 93 -18.33 0.19 14.50
CA ALA A 93 -19.43 1.03 13.97
C ALA A 93 -18.94 2.39 13.42
N GLN A 94 -18.01 3.04 14.12
CA GLN A 94 -17.40 4.29 13.68
C GLN A 94 -16.62 4.13 12.36
N GLN A 95 -15.95 3.00 12.14
CA GLN A 95 -15.19 2.71 10.92
C GLN A 95 -16.10 2.38 9.73
N ILE A 96 -17.26 1.79 10.00
CA ILE A 96 -18.31 1.56 8.99
C ILE A 96 -18.89 2.91 8.57
N GLN A 97 -19.18 3.80 9.53
CA GLN A 97 -19.73 5.12 9.26
C GLN A 97 -18.75 6.04 8.52
N SER A 98 -17.47 6.02 8.90
CA SER A 98 -16.41 6.80 8.24
C SER A 98 -15.83 6.13 6.99
N ASP A 99 -16.28 4.91 6.68
CA ASP A 99 -15.79 4.09 5.57
C ASP A 99 -14.26 3.95 5.53
N CYS A 100 -13.67 3.77 6.72
CA CYS A 100 -12.24 3.79 6.93
C CYS A 100 -11.79 2.75 7.96
N LEU A 101 -11.03 1.74 7.50
CA LEU A 101 -10.36 0.76 8.35
C LEU A 101 -8.97 1.29 8.73
N VAL A 102 -8.65 1.26 10.03
CA VAL A 102 -7.33 1.65 10.54
C VAL A 102 -6.66 0.42 11.15
N VAL A 103 -5.51 0.02 10.60
CA VAL A 103 -4.66 -1.05 11.13
C VAL A 103 -3.42 -0.42 11.75
N ARG A 104 -3.25 -0.57 13.06
CA ARG A 104 -2.04 -0.10 13.77
C ARG A 104 -0.96 -1.17 13.75
N VAL A 105 0.22 -0.82 13.28
CA VAL A 105 1.40 -1.69 13.29
C VAL A 105 2.16 -1.43 14.58
N ARG A 106 2.15 -2.42 15.49
CA ARG A 106 2.79 -2.32 16.81
C ARG A 106 3.71 -3.52 17.07
N PRO A 107 4.94 -3.30 17.57
CA PRO A 107 5.62 -2.01 17.70
C PRO A 107 5.89 -1.36 16.33
N HIS A 108 6.27 -0.09 16.29
CA HIS A 108 6.64 0.63 15.06
C HIS A 108 7.64 -0.21 14.24
N LEU A 109 7.23 -0.68 13.06
CA LEU A 109 7.97 -1.70 12.33
C LEU A 109 9.08 -1.06 11.52
N LYS A 110 10.34 -1.27 11.92
CA LYS A 110 11.52 -0.82 11.16
C LYS A 110 11.61 -1.54 9.82
N LEU A 111 11.71 -0.78 8.73
CA LEU A 111 11.78 -1.26 7.36
C LEU A 111 13.05 -0.77 6.68
N LEU A 112 13.80 -1.71 6.10
CA LEU A 112 15.03 -1.49 5.33
C LEU A 112 15.09 -2.51 4.19
N GLY A 113 14.70 -2.09 2.99
CA GLY A 113 14.68 -2.93 1.80
C GLY A 113 13.33 -2.91 1.09
N ASP A 114 13.00 -4.02 0.45
CA ASP A 114 11.78 -4.17 -0.35
C ASP A 114 10.59 -4.58 0.54
N VAL A 115 9.54 -3.77 0.56
CA VAL A 115 8.40 -3.96 1.45
C VAL A 115 7.19 -4.41 0.65
N LEU A 116 6.65 -5.59 0.99
CA LEU A 116 5.40 -6.10 0.47
C LEU A 116 4.35 -6.14 1.59
N ILE A 117 3.28 -5.39 1.42
CA ILE A 117 2.15 -5.35 2.34
C ILE A 117 0.99 -6.08 1.70
N LYS A 118 0.37 -7.00 2.44
CA LYS A 118 -0.84 -7.72 2.01
C LYS A 118 -1.94 -7.52 3.03
N MET A 119 -3.09 -7.01 2.59
CA MET A 119 -4.29 -6.97 3.41
C MET A 119 -5.15 -8.19 3.11
N TYR A 120 -5.62 -8.83 4.17
CA TYR A 120 -6.46 -10.02 4.11
C TYR A 120 -7.84 -9.74 4.69
N PHE A 121 -8.82 -10.46 4.16
CA PHE A 121 -10.21 -10.43 4.61
C PHE A 121 -10.77 -11.84 4.77
N LYS A 122 -11.62 -12.02 5.77
CA LYS A 122 -12.45 -13.20 5.94
C LYS A 122 -13.86 -12.78 6.30
N ARG A 123 -14.83 -13.22 5.50
CA ARG A 123 -16.25 -12.98 5.72
C ARG A 123 -16.75 -13.77 6.95
N ILE A 124 -17.48 -13.13 7.87
CA ILE A 124 -17.89 -13.72 9.16
C ILE A 124 -18.75 -14.98 9.00
N LEU A 125 -19.66 -15.00 8.01
CA LEU A 125 -20.70 -16.04 7.92
C LEU A 125 -20.51 -17.05 6.78
N THR A 126 -19.64 -16.76 5.82
CA THR A 126 -19.65 -17.45 4.51
C THR A 126 -18.28 -17.91 4.04
N ALA A 127 -17.19 -17.39 4.59
CA ALA A 127 -15.83 -17.74 4.13
C ALA A 127 -15.16 -18.73 5.10
N LYS A 128 -14.73 -19.88 4.55
CA LYS A 128 -13.87 -20.83 5.29
C LYS A 128 -12.40 -20.37 5.33
N THR A 129 -11.98 -19.59 4.34
CA THR A 129 -10.58 -19.21 4.10
C THR A 129 -10.37 -17.69 4.13
N TRP A 130 -9.12 -17.28 4.26
CA TRP A 130 -8.70 -15.89 4.13
C TRP A 130 -8.43 -15.55 2.67
N GLU A 131 -8.95 -14.42 2.22
CA GLU A 131 -8.75 -13.89 0.88
C GLU A 131 -7.81 -12.68 0.95
N THR A 132 -6.99 -12.47 -0.09
CA THR A 132 -6.17 -11.25 -0.19
C THR A 132 -7.00 -10.16 -0.84
N LEU A 133 -7.24 -9.06 -0.14
CA LEU A 133 -7.97 -7.91 -0.69
C LEU A 133 -7.11 -7.13 -1.67
N PHE A 134 -5.91 -6.76 -1.24
CA PHE A 134 -4.95 -6.07 -2.09
C PHE A 134 -3.51 -6.32 -1.62
N ARG A 135 -2.58 -5.98 -2.51
CA ARG A 135 -1.15 -5.98 -2.22
C ARG A 135 -0.53 -4.66 -2.63
N ILE A 136 0.47 -4.23 -1.87
CA ILE A 136 1.30 -3.06 -2.16
C ILE A 136 2.75 -3.50 -2.07
N GLN A 137 3.53 -3.22 -3.10
CA GLN A 137 4.98 -3.37 -3.06
C GLN A 137 5.65 -2.00 -3.21
N ILE A 138 6.46 -1.63 -2.22
CA ILE A 138 7.24 -0.38 -2.22
C ILE A 138 8.64 -0.62 -1.64
N PRO A 139 9.70 -0.03 -2.22
CA PRO A 139 11.01 -0.05 -1.61
C PRO A 139 11.08 1.02 -0.51
N SER A 140 11.49 0.64 0.70
CA SER A 140 11.58 1.55 1.84
C SER A 140 12.56 2.71 1.59
N TYR A 141 13.58 2.49 0.75
CA TYR A 141 14.62 3.46 0.43
C TYR A 141 14.17 4.56 -0.55
N LEU A 142 12.98 4.46 -1.15
CA LEU A 142 12.35 5.53 -1.93
C LEU A 142 11.22 6.23 -1.17
N VAL A 143 10.98 5.87 0.09
CA VAL A 143 10.03 6.59 0.94
C VAL A 143 10.69 7.90 1.37
N THR A 144 10.12 9.03 0.94
CA THR A 144 10.57 10.38 1.32
C THR A 144 9.57 11.09 2.24
N GLU A 145 8.28 10.77 2.09
CA GLU A 145 7.18 11.38 2.84
C GLU A 145 6.77 10.56 4.06
N SER A 146 6.17 11.23 5.05
CA SER A 146 5.58 10.55 6.22
C SER A 146 4.29 9.81 5.88
N VAL A 147 3.63 10.15 4.77
CA VAL A 147 2.40 9.48 4.32
C VAL A 147 2.52 9.19 2.83
N ILE A 148 2.34 7.92 2.46
CA ILE A 148 2.19 7.50 1.07
C ILE A 148 0.73 7.10 0.85
N THR A 149 0.07 7.76 -0.10
CA THR A 149 -1.30 7.46 -0.50
C THR A 149 -1.30 6.75 -1.84
N LEU A 150 -1.96 5.58 -1.91
CA LEU A 150 -2.10 4.77 -3.11
C LEU A 150 -3.59 4.59 -3.40
N TYR A 151 -4.04 5.03 -4.56
CA TYR A 151 -5.45 4.91 -4.97
C TYR A 151 -5.73 3.51 -5.49
N LYS A 152 -7.02 3.15 -5.66
CA LYS A 152 -7.46 1.84 -6.17
C LYS A 152 -6.61 1.32 -7.34
N GLN A 153 -6.36 2.18 -8.33
CA GLN A 153 -5.56 1.87 -9.52
C GLN A 153 -4.09 1.49 -9.24
N ASP A 154 -3.57 1.86 -8.06
CA ASP A 154 -2.21 1.57 -7.60
C ASP A 154 -2.14 0.34 -6.67
N LEU A 155 -3.28 -0.27 -6.34
CA LEU A 155 -3.37 -1.42 -5.44
C LEU A 155 -3.50 -2.71 -6.24
N ASP A 156 -2.55 -3.63 -6.07
CA ASP A 156 -2.60 -4.91 -6.77
C ASP A 156 -3.82 -5.72 -6.31
N LEU A 157 -4.48 -6.40 -7.25
CA LEU A 157 -5.78 -7.10 -7.08
C LEU A 157 -6.98 -6.16 -6.94
N ALA A 158 -6.87 -5.08 -6.17
CA ALA A 158 -7.97 -4.13 -6.00
C ALA A 158 -8.20 -3.22 -7.22
N CYS A 159 -7.19 -2.99 -8.06
CA CYS A 159 -7.31 -2.15 -9.26
C CYS A 159 -8.46 -2.57 -10.19
N ASP A 160 -8.66 -3.88 -10.35
CA ASP A 160 -9.67 -4.47 -11.23
C ASP A 160 -10.87 -5.05 -10.47
N ASP A 161 -10.88 -4.96 -9.14
CA ASP A 161 -11.97 -5.50 -8.31
C ASP A 161 -13.18 -4.56 -8.32
N PRO A 162 -14.35 -4.99 -8.82
CA PRO A 162 -15.57 -4.17 -8.85
C PRO A 162 -16.12 -3.86 -7.46
N ASN A 163 -15.78 -4.67 -6.44
CA ASN A 163 -16.23 -4.44 -5.07
C ASN A 163 -15.56 -3.21 -4.44
N PHE A 164 -14.39 -2.79 -4.94
CA PHE A 164 -13.72 -1.58 -4.46
C PHE A 164 -14.31 -0.33 -5.11
N PRO A 165 -14.81 0.64 -4.32
CA PRO A 165 -15.16 1.97 -4.82
C PRO A 165 -14.02 2.64 -5.61
N ALA A 166 -14.34 3.46 -6.62
CA ALA A 166 -13.33 4.22 -7.36
C ALA A 166 -12.54 5.19 -6.46
N SER A 167 -13.17 5.66 -5.37
CA SER A 167 -12.55 6.54 -4.36
C SER A 167 -11.68 5.80 -3.34
N SER A 168 -11.55 4.47 -3.42
CA SER A 168 -10.77 3.69 -2.47
C SER A 168 -9.29 4.06 -2.53
N ARG A 169 -8.66 4.15 -1.37
CA ARG A 169 -7.22 4.41 -1.24
C ARG A 169 -6.65 3.80 0.02
N ALA A 170 -5.39 3.39 -0.04
CA ALA A 170 -4.60 2.97 1.10
C ALA A 170 -3.61 4.07 1.47
N GLU A 171 -3.56 4.44 2.74
CA GLU A 171 -2.57 5.37 3.28
C GLU A 171 -1.60 4.61 4.19
N LEU A 172 -0.32 4.69 3.87
CA LEU A 172 0.78 4.14 4.66
C LEU A 172 1.43 5.28 5.43
N GLN A 173 1.37 5.23 6.77
CA GLN A 173 1.95 6.24 7.62
C GLN A 173 3.28 5.75 8.18
N PHE A 174 4.32 6.54 7.92
CA PHE A 174 5.69 6.29 8.32
C PHE A 174 6.19 7.32 9.33
N SER A 175 7.09 6.86 10.20
CA SER A 175 7.89 7.70 11.08
C SER A 175 9.40 7.47 10.83
N TRP A 176 10.20 8.48 11.20
CA TRP A 176 11.66 8.45 11.05
C TRP A 176 12.39 8.13 12.34
N THR A 177 11.73 8.41 13.45
CA THR A 177 12.09 8.00 14.78
C THR A 177 11.09 6.91 15.14
N GLY A 178 11.51 5.74 15.59
CA GLY A 178 10.60 4.68 16.08
C GLY A 178 9.86 5.04 17.38
N ARG A 179 9.46 6.30 17.54
CA ARG A 179 8.71 6.93 18.63
C ARG A 179 7.44 7.50 18.02
N SER A 180 6.30 7.38 18.72
CA SER A 180 5.01 7.80 18.18
C SER A 180 5.01 9.27 17.77
N LEU A 181 4.43 9.60 16.62
CA LEU A 181 3.89 10.93 16.38
C LEU A 181 2.88 11.22 17.50
N GLN A 182 3.23 12.10 18.44
CA GLN A 182 2.25 12.71 19.32
C GLN A 182 1.21 13.37 18.39
N SER A 183 -0.05 13.04 18.61
CA SER A 183 -1.19 13.64 17.93
C SER A 183 -1.01 15.16 17.92
N GLY A 184 -0.72 15.72 16.75
CA GLY A 184 -0.94 17.14 16.52
C GLY A 184 -2.44 17.37 16.72
N GLU A 185 -2.77 18.14 17.75
CA GLU A 185 -4.10 18.68 17.99
C GLU A 185 -4.65 19.26 16.68
N CYS A 186 -5.89 18.90 16.34
CA CYS A 186 -6.67 19.73 15.43
C CYS A 186 -6.75 21.12 16.05
N ARG A 187 -5.88 22.03 15.62
CA ARG A 187 -6.09 23.46 15.85
C ARG A 187 -7.19 23.90 14.90
N SER A 188 -8.38 24.06 15.46
CA SER A 188 -9.46 24.82 14.87
C SER A 188 -8.92 26.19 14.45
N ALA A 189 -9.08 26.52 13.18
CA ALA A 189 -9.16 27.90 12.70
C ALA A 189 -10.62 28.13 12.28
#